data_AF-A0A2A4SK80-F1
#
_entry.id   AF-A0A2A4SK80-F1
#
_cell.length_a   1.000
_cell.length_b   1.000
_cell.length_c   1.000
_cell.angle_alpha   90.00
_cell.angle_beta   90.00
_cell.angle_gamma   90.00
#
_symmetry.space_group_name_H-M   'P 1'
#
loop_
_entity.id
_entity.type
_entity.pdbx_description
1 polymer ?
#
loop_
_entity_poly.entity_id
_entity_poly.type
_entity_poly.pdbx_seq_one_letter_code
_entity_poly.pdbx_strand_id
1 'polypeptide(L)'
;MAQAKVNRNFISSFTSGILCNTLVCLAVWMCFTARSITAKVLVILFPISAFVALVFEHCAADMYLIPIGIIASFNPIIVETAGINSSQLSQLNLAGFMKNLVPVTLGNIVGGVGFVALVYYFIYLKGSGEGIGDED
;
A
#
# COMPACT_ATOMS: atom_id res chain seq x y z
N MET A 1 3.80 5.58 -15.00
CA MET A 1 3.46 5.19 -13.60
C MET A 1 4.29 5.96 -12.57
N ALA A 2 5.63 5.85 -12.56
CA ALA A 2 6.49 6.55 -11.58
C ALA A 2 6.26 8.08 -11.53
N GLN A 3 6.08 8.72 -12.69
CA GLN A 3 5.70 10.14 -12.80
C GLN A 3 4.42 10.51 -12.05
N ALA A 4 3.39 9.67 -12.14
CA ALA A 4 2.11 9.94 -11.48
C ALA A 4 2.23 9.83 -9.94
N LYS A 5 3.14 8.97 -9.45
CA LYS A 5 3.36 8.75 -8.02
C LYS A 5 4.08 9.93 -7.36
N VAL A 6 5.13 10.46 -7.98
CA VAL A 6 5.89 11.60 -7.43
C VAL A 6 5.10 12.91 -7.43
N ASN A 7 4.06 13.02 -8.28
CA ASN A 7 3.19 14.19 -8.39
C ASN A 7 1.96 14.14 -7.44
N ARG A 8 1.74 13.05 -6.69
CA ARG A 8 0.58 12.96 -5.78
C ARG A 8 0.71 13.91 -4.59
N ASN A 9 -0.44 14.37 -4.11
CA ASN A 9 -0.55 15.14 -2.88
C ASN A 9 -0.30 14.26 -1.65
N PHE A 10 0.26 14.84 -0.59
CA PHE A 10 0.59 14.13 0.65
C PHE A 10 -0.60 13.33 1.22
N ILE A 11 -1.77 13.98 1.37
CA ILE A 11 -2.97 13.34 1.90
C ILE A 11 -3.41 12.17 1.01
N SER A 12 -3.35 12.35 -0.32
CA SER A 12 -3.73 11.30 -1.25
C SER A 12 -2.80 10.09 -1.15
N SER A 13 -1.48 10.30 -1.10
CA SER A 13 -0.50 9.23 -0.91
C SER A 13 -0.63 8.54 0.45
N PHE A 14 -0.89 9.30 1.51
CA PHE A 14 -1.07 8.78 2.86
C PHE A 14 -2.33 7.90 2.97
N THR A 15 -3.50 8.41 2.60
CA THR A 15 -4.77 7.65 2.64
C THR A 15 -4.71 6.43 1.73
N SER A 16 -4.11 6.58 0.55
CA SER A 16 -3.88 5.46 -0.36
C SER A 16 -2.97 4.39 0.25
N GLY A 17 -1.92 4.79 0.97
CA GLY A 17 -1.04 3.87 1.69
C GLY A 17 -1.75 3.11 2.82
N ILE A 18 -2.65 3.77 3.56
CA ILE A 18 -3.46 3.09 4.59
C ILE A 18 -4.25 1.94 3.97
N LEU A 19 -5.06 2.25 2.96
CA LEU A 19 -5.93 1.26 2.32
C LEU A 19 -5.13 0.15 1.65
N CYS A 20 -3.98 0.49 1.06
CA CYS A 20 -3.07 -0.51 0.47
C CYS A 20 -2.66 -1.56 1.49
N ASN A 21 -2.08 -1.13 2.62
CA ASN A 21 -1.51 -2.09 3.56
C ASN A 21 -2.59 -2.83 4.36
N THR A 22 -3.76 -2.23 4.58
CA THR A 22 -4.90 -2.96 5.15
C THR A 22 -5.30 -4.16 4.27
N LEU A 23 -5.36 -3.98 2.94
CA LEU A 23 -5.65 -5.08 2.00
C LEU A 23 -4.53 -6.12 1.95
N VAL A 24 -3.27 -5.69 2.01
CA VAL A 24 -2.11 -6.59 2.07
C VAL A 24 -2.14 -7.43 3.35
N CYS A 25 -2.34 -6.81 4.51
CA CYS A 25 -2.47 -7.52 5.79
C CYS A 25 -3.65 -8.50 5.78
N LEU A 26 -4.79 -8.11 5.20
CA LEU A 26 -5.94 -9.00 5.04
C LEU A 26 -5.61 -10.22 4.15
N ALA A 27 -4.91 -10.01 3.03
CA ALA A 27 -4.47 -11.09 2.15
C ALA A 27 -3.56 -12.10 2.86
N VAL A 28 -2.58 -11.59 3.61
CA VAL A 28 -1.66 -12.42 4.41
C VAL A 28 -2.42 -13.18 5.49
N TRP A 29 -3.35 -12.52 6.19
CA TRP A 29 -4.18 -13.15 7.21
C TRP A 29 -5.01 -14.31 6.63
N MET A 30 -5.72 -14.08 5.52
CA MET A 30 -6.51 -15.14 4.86
C MET A 30 -5.61 -16.29 4.38
N CYS A 31 -4.40 -16.00 3.88
CA CYS A 31 -3.44 -17.03 3.48
C CYS A 31 -3.04 -17.95 4.64
N PHE A 32 -2.92 -17.43 5.87
CA PHE A 32 -2.66 -18.24 7.05
C PHE A 32 -3.82 -19.18 7.42
N THR A 33 -5.06 -18.81 7.10
CA THR A 33 -6.24 -19.66 7.34
C THR A 33 -6.46 -20.74 6.28
N ALA A 34 -5.90 -20.55 5.08
CA ALA A 34 -6.10 -21.45 3.94
C ALA A 34 -5.32 -22.76 4.07
N ARG A 35 -5.99 -23.89 3.77
CA ARG A 35 -5.44 -25.26 3.93
C ARG A 35 -4.86 -25.87 2.65
N SER A 36 -5.13 -25.31 1.47
CA SER A 36 -4.61 -25.78 0.18
C SER A 36 -3.85 -24.67 -0.56
N ILE A 37 -2.93 -25.05 -1.45
CA ILE A 37 -2.18 -24.10 -2.28
C ILE A 37 -3.13 -23.29 -3.16
N THR A 38 -4.11 -23.96 -3.79
CA THR A 38 -5.13 -23.29 -4.61
C THR A 38 -5.90 -22.24 -3.81
N ALA A 39 -6.30 -22.56 -2.57
CA ALA A 39 -6.97 -21.58 -1.71
C ALA A 39 -6.04 -20.40 -1.37
N LYS A 40 -4.76 -20.65 -1.05
CA LYS A 40 -3.76 -19.60 -0.79
C LYS A 40 -3.59 -18.65 -1.99
N VAL A 41 -3.53 -19.19 -3.20
CA VAL A 41 -3.45 -18.39 -4.42
C VAL A 41 -4.69 -17.51 -4.58
N LEU A 42 -5.88 -18.08 -4.44
CA LEU A 42 -7.14 -17.35 -4.64
C LEU A 42 -7.34 -16.24 -3.59
N VAL A 43 -7.04 -16.49 -2.31
CA VAL A 43 -7.21 -15.47 -1.25
C VAL A 43 -6.21 -14.32 -1.36
N ILE A 44 -5.06 -14.54 -2.00
CA ILE A 44 -4.08 -13.48 -2.28
C ILE A 44 -4.46 -12.70 -3.55
N LEU A 45 -4.96 -13.40 -4.58
CA LEU A 45 -5.22 -12.82 -5.90
C LEU A 45 -6.20 -11.63 -5.84
N PHE A 46 -7.32 -11.75 -5.13
CA PHE A 46 -8.34 -10.71 -5.12
C PHE A 46 -7.90 -9.43 -4.40
N PRO A 47 -7.38 -9.46 -3.15
CA PRO A 47 -6.93 -8.25 -2.48
C PRO A 47 -5.78 -7.54 -3.21
N ILE A 48 -4.83 -8.29 -3.78
CA ILE A 48 -3.72 -7.70 -4.54
C ILE A 48 -4.25 -7.04 -5.82
N SER A 49 -5.12 -7.73 -6.57
CA SER A 49 -5.73 -7.16 -7.77
C SER A 49 -6.53 -5.89 -7.46
N ALA A 50 -7.24 -5.86 -6.33
CA ALA A 50 -8.03 -4.71 -5.90
C ALA A 50 -7.16 -3.47 -5.65
N PHE A 51 -6.07 -3.58 -4.87
CA PHE A 51 -5.25 -2.39 -4.59
C PHE A 51 -4.48 -1.93 -5.83
N VAL A 52 -4.09 -2.84 -6.73
CA VAL A 52 -3.46 -2.49 -8.02
C VAL A 52 -4.45 -1.76 -8.92
N ALA A 53 -5.68 -2.26 -9.05
CA ALA A 53 -6.73 -1.64 -9.85
C ALA A 53 -7.12 -0.24 -9.34
N LEU A 54 -7.12 -0.06 -8.02
CA LEU A 54 -7.40 1.22 -7.36
C LEU A 54 -6.19 2.16 -7.32
N VAL A 55 -5.04 1.74 -7.86
CA VAL A 55 -3.79 2.51 -7.89
C VAL A 55 -3.37 2.96 -6.49
N PHE A 56 -3.45 2.02 -5.54
CA PHE A 56 -2.99 2.23 -4.19
C PHE A 56 -1.47 2.11 -4.06
N GLU A 57 -0.89 2.78 -3.06
CA GLU A 57 0.56 2.90 -2.91
C GLU A 57 1.10 1.98 -1.82
N HIS A 58 2.10 1.18 -2.19
CA HIS A 58 2.81 0.28 -1.30
C HIS A 58 4.28 0.68 -1.29
N CYS A 59 4.83 1.02 -0.12
CA CYS A 59 6.17 1.59 0.00
C CYS A 59 7.25 0.68 -0.63
N ALA A 60 7.16 -0.63 -0.44
CA ALA A 60 8.12 -1.57 -1.01
C ALA A 60 7.99 -1.71 -2.54
N ALA A 61 6.77 -1.57 -3.08
CA ALA A 61 6.57 -1.54 -4.54
C ALA A 61 7.12 -0.24 -5.14
N ASP A 62 6.96 0.88 -4.41
CA ASP A 62 7.40 2.20 -4.85
C ASP A 62 8.92 2.37 -4.78
N MET A 63 9.58 1.69 -3.82
CA MET A 63 11.03 1.51 -3.79
C MET A 63 11.58 0.77 -5.01
N TYR A 64 10.76 0.02 -5.76
CA TYR A 64 11.16 -0.58 -7.03
C TYR A 64 10.75 0.29 -8.23
N LEU A 65 9.48 0.69 -8.29
CA LEU A 65 8.88 1.38 -9.43
C LEU A 65 9.43 2.80 -9.66
N ILE A 66 9.73 3.55 -8.60
CA ILE A 66 10.23 4.92 -8.75
C ILE A 66 11.70 4.93 -9.18
N PRO A 67 12.61 4.17 -8.54
CA PRO A 67 14.01 4.11 -8.98
C PRO A 67 14.19 3.61 -10.41
N ILE A 68 13.45 2.57 -10.83
CA ILE A 68 13.50 2.13 -12.24
C ILE A 68 12.97 3.20 -13.19
N GLY A 69 11.97 3.98 -12.76
CA GLY A 69 11.49 5.15 -13.49
C GLY A 69 12.54 6.24 -13.64
N ILE A 70 13.31 6.53 -12.58
CA ILE A 70 14.43 7.48 -12.62
C ILE A 70 15.51 6.98 -13.58
N ILE A 71 15.89 5.70 -13.52
CA ILE A 71 16.89 5.13 -14.43
C ILE A 71 16.41 5.20 -15.88
N ALA A 72 15.15 4.84 -16.14
CA ALA A 72 14.54 4.90 -17.46
C ALA A 72 14.47 6.34 -18.02
N SER A 73 14.39 7.34 -17.15
CA SER A 73 14.35 8.75 -17.53
C SER A 73 15.64 9.26 -18.19
N PHE A 74 16.77 8.57 -18.00
CA PHE A 74 18.04 8.90 -18.65
C PHE A 74 18.12 8.41 -20.10
N ASN A 75 17.20 7.56 -20.55
CA ASN A 75 17.19 7.06 -21.93
C ASN A 75 16.19 7.86 -22.78
N PRO A 76 16.66 8.65 -23.77
CA PRO A 76 15.78 9.51 -24.56
C PRO A 76 14.74 8.73 -25.37
N ILE A 77 15.06 7.51 -25.82
CA ILE A 77 14.13 6.65 -26.59
C ILE A 77 12.92 6.26 -25.73
N ILE A 78 13.15 5.96 -24.45
CA ILE A 78 12.08 5.57 -23.52
C ILE A 78 11.19 6.79 -23.20
N VAL A 79 11.80 7.96 -22.99
CA VAL A 79 11.07 9.20 -22.69
C VAL A 79 10.20 9.63 -23.88
N GLU A 80 10.73 9.54 -25.10
CA GLU A 80 9.99 9.83 -26.33
C GLU A 80 8.83 8.85 -26.54
N THR A 81 9.08 7.54 -26.38
CA THR A 81 8.03 6.51 -26.50
C THR A 81 6.94 6.66 -25.44
N ALA A 82 7.31 7.12 -24.24
CA ALA A 82 6.35 7.36 -23.16
C ALA A 82 5.51 8.64 -23.35
N GLY A 83 5.85 9.51 -24.31
CA GLY A 83 5.16 10.78 -24.55
C GLY A 83 5.26 11.77 -23.39
N ILE A 84 6.33 11.69 -22.60
CA ILE A 84 6.51 12.51 -21.38
C ILE A 84 7.40 13.69 -21.70
N ASN A 85 6.96 14.90 -21.35
CA ASN A 85 7.74 16.12 -21.57
C ASN A 85 8.89 16.26 -20.56
N SER A 86 9.96 16.95 -20.95
CA SER A 86 11.10 17.27 -20.08
C SER A 86 10.71 18.05 -18.83
N SER A 87 9.65 18.87 -18.88
CA SER A 87 9.09 19.56 -17.71
C SER A 87 8.46 18.60 -16.69
N GLN A 88 7.85 17.50 -17.15
CA GLN A 88 7.25 16.48 -16.29
C GLN A 88 8.33 15.61 -15.62
N LEU A 89 9.49 15.44 -16.27
CA LEU A 89 10.65 14.76 -15.68
C LEU A 89 11.24 15.46 -14.45
N SER A 90 10.99 16.76 -14.27
CA SER A 90 11.58 17.56 -13.20
C SER A 90 11.36 17.00 -11.79
N GLN A 91 10.20 16.37 -11.52
CA GLN A 91 9.87 15.80 -10.22
C GLN A 91 10.30 14.33 -10.06
N LEU A 92 10.73 13.67 -11.13
CA LEU A 92 11.19 12.28 -11.09
C LEU A 92 12.67 12.23 -10.75
N ASN A 93 12.95 12.64 -9.53
CA ASN A 93 14.28 12.68 -8.94
C ASN A 93 14.21 12.14 -7.50
N LEU A 94 15.34 12.15 -6.79
CA LEU A 94 15.42 11.64 -5.43
C LEU A 94 14.52 12.41 -4.44
N ALA A 95 14.35 13.73 -4.64
CA ALA A 95 13.47 14.54 -3.78
C ALA A 95 11.99 14.20 -4.01
N GLY A 96 11.55 14.03 -5.26
CA GLY A 96 10.20 13.58 -5.58
C GLY A 96 9.92 12.16 -5.12
N PHE A 97 10.93 11.28 -5.17
CA PHE A 97 10.86 9.95 -4.57
C PHE A 97 10.58 10.04 -3.06
N MET A 98 11.35 10.83 -2.31
CA MET A 98 11.13 10.99 -0.86
C MET A 98 9.79 11.63 -0.53
N LYS A 99 9.33 12.59 -1.35
CA LYS A 99 8.02 13.23 -1.21
C LYS A 99 6.86 12.23 -1.32
N ASN A 100 7.01 11.18 -2.12
CA ASN A 100 6.04 10.09 -2.22
C ASN A 100 6.28 9.02 -1.13
N LEU A 101 7.53 8.61 -0.91
CA LEU A 101 7.84 7.47 -0.05
C LEU A 101 7.46 7.70 1.42
N VAL A 102 7.69 8.91 1.94
CA VAL A 102 7.38 9.25 3.35
C VAL A 102 5.88 9.11 3.65
N PRO A 103 4.95 9.80 2.97
CA PRO A 103 3.51 9.65 3.24
C PRO A 103 3.01 8.22 3.01
N VAL A 104 3.50 7.53 1.96
CA VAL A 104 3.08 6.15 1.68
C VAL A 104 3.53 5.20 2.80
N THR A 105 4.76 5.34 3.29
CA THR A 105 5.28 4.52 4.39
C THR A 105 4.50 4.76 5.68
N LEU A 106 4.24 6.01 6.03
CA LEU A 106 3.39 6.36 7.19
C LEU A 106 1.99 5.77 7.05
N GLY A 107 1.40 5.89 5.85
CA GLY A 107 0.10 5.31 5.55
C GLY A 107 0.10 3.79 5.70
N ASN A 108 1.10 3.11 5.14
CA ASN A 108 1.21 1.66 5.26
C ASN A 108 1.35 1.21 6.73
N ILE A 109 2.16 1.89 7.54
CA ILE A 109 2.26 1.60 8.99
C ILE A 109 0.89 1.71 9.66
N VAL A 110 0.19 2.83 9.44
CA VAL A 110 -1.15 3.05 10.02
C VAL A 110 -2.16 2.00 9.54
N GLY A 111 -2.14 1.64 8.26
CA GLY A 111 -3.02 0.62 7.69
C GLY A 111 -2.78 -0.78 8.27
N GLY A 112 -1.52 -1.13 8.54
CA GLY A 112 -1.15 -2.41 9.14
C GLY A 112 -1.46 -2.49 10.63
N VAL A 113 -1.01 -1.49 11.40
CA VAL A 113 -1.30 -1.39 12.84
C VAL A 113 -2.80 -1.31 13.09
N GLY A 114 -3.51 -0.49 12.31
CA GLY A 114 -4.97 -0.34 12.40
C GLY A 114 -5.71 -1.64 12.13
N PHE A 115 -5.29 -2.42 11.13
CA PHE A 115 -5.88 -3.73 10.85
C PHE A 115 -5.69 -4.70 12.03
N VAL A 116 -4.47 -4.81 12.56
CA VAL A 116 -4.17 -5.69 13.69
C VAL A 116 -4.93 -5.26 14.96
N ALA A 117 -4.94 -3.96 15.27
CA ALA A 117 -5.65 -3.42 16.42
C ALA A 117 -7.16 -3.69 16.34
N LEU A 118 -7.77 -3.52 15.15
CA LEU A 118 -9.18 -3.80 14.92
C LEU A 118 -9.51 -5.27 15.15
N VAL A 119 -8.71 -6.19 14.61
CA VAL A 119 -8.89 -7.63 14.81
C VAL A 119 -8.75 -7.98 16.31
N TYR A 120 -7.73 -7.46 16.98
CA TYR A 120 -7.51 -7.71 18.41
C TYR A 120 -8.67 -7.21 19.26
N TYR A 121 -9.21 -6.02 18.96
CA TYR A 121 -10.36 -5.45 19.66
C TYR A 121 -11.59 -6.37 19.56
N PHE A 122 -11.90 -6.88 18.37
CA PHE A 122 -13.05 -7.77 18.19
C PHE A 122 -12.88 -9.13 18.86
N ILE A 123 -11.66 -9.67 18.93
CA ILE A 123 -11.42 -10.99 19.53
C ILE A 123 -11.40 -10.91 21.07
N TYR A 124 -10.73 -9.91 21.65
CA TYR A 124 -10.42 -9.91 23.08
C TYR A 124 -11.18 -8.87 23.90
N LEU A 125 -11.43 -7.67 23.36
CA LEU A 125 -11.95 -6.55 24.14
C LEU A 125 -13.47 -6.46 24.11
N LYS A 126 -14.11 -6.88 23.01
CA LYS A 126 -15.58 -6.83 22.91
C LYS A 126 -16.30 -7.82 23.83
N GLY A 127 -15.69 -8.96 24.16
CA GLY A 127 -16.28 -9.99 25.02
C GLY A 127 -15.89 -9.93 26.50
N SER A 128 -14.91 -9.11 26.88
CA SER A 128 -14.43 -9.00 28.27
C SER A 128 -15.29 -8.07 29.15
N GLY A 129 -16.35 -7.47 28.59
CA GLY A 129 -17.24 -6.54 29.29
C GLY A 129 -18.56 -7.15 29.79
N GLU A 130 -18.85 -8.41 29.50
CA GLU A 130 -20.14 -9.07 29.80
C GLU A 130 -20.06 -10.10 30.95
N GLY A 131 -19.06 -9.98 31.84
CA GLY A 131 -18.85 -10.93 32.94
C GLY A 131 -18.46 -10.32 34.30
N ILE A 132 -18.69 -9.03 34.53
CA ILE A 132 -18.44 -8.37 35.83
C ILE A 132 -19.73 -7.72 36.30
N GLY A 133 -20.64 -8.52 36.84
CA GLY A 133 -21.84 -7.99 37.48
C GLY A 133 -22.96 -9.02 37.62
N ASP A 134 -22.71 -10.11 38.34
CA ASP A 134 -23.75 -10.94 38.97
C ASP A 134 -23.10 -11.91 39.98
N GLU A 135 -22.57 -11.37 41.09
CA GLU A 135 -22.38 -12.13 42.36
C GLU A 135 -22.67 -11.16 43.52
N ASP A 136 -23.95 -11.07 43.91
CA ASP A 136 -24.44 -10.64 45.23
C ASP A 136 -25.53 -11.63 45.69
#